data_AF-A0A3D2ERJ1-F1
#
_entry.id   AF-A0A3D2ERJ1-F1
#
_cell.length_a   1.000
_cell.length_b   1.000
_cell.length_c   1.000
_cell.angle_alpha   90.00
_cell.angle_beta   90.00
_cell.angle_gamma   90.00
#
_symmetry.space_group_name_H-M   'P 1'
#
loop_
_entity.id
_entity.type
_entity.pdbx_description
1 polymer ?
#
loop_
_entity_poly.entity_id
_entity_poly.type
_entity_poly.pdbx_seq_one_letter_code
_entity_poly.pdbx_strand_id
1 'polypeptide(L)'
;AELWRACGAMIDEMDALHHDRVLAMTSHLPHLIAYTIVDTATQLEDDLKSEVIKFSASGFRDFTRIAGSDPTMWRDVFLNNREVVLDLLQRFQEDLVNMQRAIRRGDGDFLFDRFTETRDIRSSIVEARQAGQFIPTEGE
;
A
#
# COMPACT_ATOMS: atom_id res chain seq x y z
N ALA A 1 19.30 -9.62 20.81
CA ALA A 1 19.25 -8.73 19.63
C ALA A 1 20.62 -8.21 19.15
N GLU A 2 21.74 -8.64 19.74
CA GLU A 2 23.08 -8.10 19.40
C GLU A 2 23.49 -8.34 17.94
N LEU A 3 23.18 -9.51 17.38
CA LEU A 3 23.41 -9.81 15.96
C LEU A 3 22.76 -8.76 15.04
N TRP A 4 21.48 -8.47 15.25
CA TRP A 4 20.74 -7.50 14.43
C TRP A 4 21.26 -6.07 14.59
N ARG A 5 21.62 -5.69 15.82
CA ARG A 5 22.25 -4.37 16.07
C ARG A 5 23.61 -4.25 15.39
N ALA A 6 24.39 -5.33 15.35
CA ALA A 6 25.67 -5.36 14.63
C ALA A 6 25.50 -5.23 13.11
N CYS A 7 24.36 -5.65 12.56
CA CYS A 7 23.97 -5.40 11.16
C CYS A 7 23.44 -3.98 10.91
N GLY A 8 23.38 -3.11 11.93
CA GLY A 8 22.87 -1.74 11.81
C GLY A 8 21.35 -1.61 11.94
N ALA A 9 20.63 -2.67 12.33
CA ALA A 9 19.19 -2.60 12.51
C ALA A 9 18.80 -1.86 13.79
N MET A 10 17.75 -1.05 13.72
CA MET A 10 17.01 -0.58 14.89
C MET A 10 16.08 -1.70 15.37
N ILE A 11 16.00 -1.90 16.69
CA ILE A 11 15.29 -3.05 17.27
C ILE A 11 14.22 -2.56 18.23
N ASP A 12 13.00 -3.00 17.97
CA ASP A 12 11.85 -2.89 18.87
C ASP A 12 11.34 -4.28 19.25
N GLU A 13 10.79 -4.40 20.46
CA GLU A 13 10.17 -5.63 20.98
C GLU A 13 8.67 -5.40 21.15
N MET A 14 7.86 -6.36 20.69
CA MET A 14 6.40 -6.28 20.76
C MET A 14 5.77 -7.67 20.82
N ASP A 15 4.51 -7.72 21.24
CA ASP A 15 3.70 -8.93 21.18
C ASP A 15 3.48 -9.39 19.73
N ALA A 16 3.40 -10.70 19.50
CA ALA A 16 3.26 -11.27 18.16
C ALA A 16 1.98 -10.82 17.46
N LEU A 17 0.85 -10.76 18.17
CA LEU A 17 -0.40 -10.31 17.56
C LEU A 17 -0.38 -8.80 17.27
N HIS A 18 0.32 -8.02 18.10
CA HIS A 18 0.54 -6.60 17.83
C HIS A 18 1.39 -6.40 16.56
N HIS A 19 2.49 -7.15 16.41
CA HIS A 19 3.30 -7.17 15.20
C HIS A 19 2.44 -7.45 13.96
N ASP A 20 1.64 -8.52 13.99
CA ASP A 20 0.83 -8.91 12.84
C ASP A 20 -0.20 -7.86 12.43
N ARG A 21 -0.76 -7.12 13.39
CA ARG A 21 -1.65 -5.98 13.13
C ARG A 21 -0.94 -4.79 12.52
N VAL A 22 0.23 -4.44 13.04
CA VAL A 22 1.03 -3.34 12.49
C VAL A 22 1.42 -3.66 11.05
N LEU A 23 1.99 -4.85 10.80
CA LEU A 23 2.45 -5.26 9.48
C LEU A 23 1.29 -5.49 8.49
N ALA A 24 0.11 -5.92 8.98
CA ALA A 24 -1.05 -6.01 8.11
C ALA A 24 -1.45 -4.64 7.52
N MET A 25 -1.38 -3.56 8.30
CA MET A 25 -1.67 -2.21 7.81
C MET A 25 -0.51 -1.62 7.00
N THR A 26 0.73 -1.75 7.47
CA THR A 26 1.88 -1.04 6.89
C THR A 26 2.54 -1.79 5.74
N SER A 27 2.23 -3.09 5.55
CA SER A 27 2.86 -3.93 4.54
C SER A 27 1.86 -4.81 3.77
N HIS A 28 1.06 -5.63 4.45
CA HIS A 28 0.26 -6.66 3.76
C HIS A 28 -0.89 -6.08 2.94
N LEU A 29 -1.69 -5.20 3.53
CA LEU A 29 -2.79 -4.54 2.83
C LEU A 29 -2.30 -3.68 1.65
N PRO A 30 -1.21 -2.89 1.78
CA PRO A 30 -0.58 -2.24 0.63
C PRO A 30 -0.22 -3.19 -0.52
N HIS A 31 0.34 -4.36 -0.23
CA HIS A 31 0.64 -5.37 -1.28
C HIS A 31 -0.64 -5.91 -1.92
N LEU A 32 -1.68 -6.18 -1.13
CA LEU A 32 -2.96 -6.65 -1.66
C LEU A 32 -3.57 -5.61 -2.62
N ILE A 33 -3.59 -4.34 -2.22
CA ILE A 33 -4.08 -3.23 -3.05
C ILE A 33 -3.26 -3.11 -4.34
N ALA A 34 -1.94 -3.26 -4.25
CA ALA A 34 -1.06 -3.24 -5.42
C ALA A 34 -1.40 -4.36 -6.41
N TYR A 35 -1.53 -5.60 -5.95
CA TYR A 35 -1.95 -6.72 -6.78
C TYR A 35 -3.31 -6.46 -7.43
N THR A 36 -4.30 -5.96 -6.66
CA THR A 36 -5.66 -5.71 -7.18
C THR A 36 -5.70 -4.60 -8.23
N ILE A 37 -4.95 -3.51 -8.06
CA ILE A 37 -4.91 -2.40 -9.03
C ILE A 37 -4.26 -2.86 -10.34
N VAL A 38 -3.15 -3.60 -10.25
CA VAL A 38 -2.46 -4.14 -11.43
C VAL A 38 -3.36 -5.15 -12.15
N ASP A 39 -4.00 -6.06 -11.42
CA ASP A 39 -4.95 -7.03 -11.98
C ASP A 39 -6.12 -6.34 -12.70
N THR A 40 -6.74 -5.34 -12.06
CA THR A 40 -7.81 -4.52 -12.66
C THR A 40 -7.37 -3.90 -13.97
N ALA A 41 -6.15 -3.36 -14.03
CA ALA A 41 -5.61 -2.78 -15.27
C ALA A 41 -5.39 -3.82 -16.38
N THR A 42 -5.02 -5.06 -16.04
CA THR A 42 -4.80 -6.13 -17.03
C THR A 42 -6.08 -6.71 -17.64
N GLN A 43 -7.22 -6.48 -16.99
CA GLN A 43 -8.56 -6.93 -17.39
C GLN A 43 -9.32 -5.88 -18.24
N LEU A 44 -8.72 -4.70 -18.48
CA LEU A 44 -9.26 -3.70 -19.39
C LEU A 44 -9.17 -4.20 -20.85
N GLU A 45 -9.99 -3.60 -21.73
CA GLU A 45 -9.94 -3.86 -23.18
C GLU A 45 -8.52 -3.65 -23.74
N ASP A 46 -8.13 -4.42 -24.77
CA ASP A 46 -6.73 -4.53 -25.24
C ASP A 46 -6.08 -3.18 -25.62
N ASP A 47 -6.85 -2.27 -26.20
CA ASP A 47 -6.39 -0.93 -26.55
C ASP A 47 -6.06 -0.11 -25.30
N LEU A 48 -6.95 -0.14 -24.30
CA LEU A 48 -6.78 0.57 -23.03
C LEU A 48 -5.66 -0.03 -22.18
N LYS A 49 -5.46 -1.34 -22.23
CA LYS A 49 -4.34 -2.03 -21.56
C LYS A 49 -2.99 -1.56 -22.10
N SER A 50 -2.87 -1.42 -23.42
CA SER A 50 -1.65 -0.90 -24.07
C SER A 50 -1.38 0.55 -23.65
N GLU A 51 -2.43 1.35 -23.52
CA GLU A 51 -2.35 2.72 -23.02
C GLU A 51 -1.95 2.80 -21.54
N VAL A 52 -2.46 1.92 -20.67
CA VAL A 52 -2.07 1.90 -19.25
C VAL A 52 -0.57 1.65 -19.09
N ILE A 53 0.01 0.74 -19.88
CA ILE A 53 1.46 0.51 -19.89
C ILE A 53 2.19 1.76 -20.40
N LYS A 54 1.76 2.31 -21.54
CA LYS A 54 2.41 3.46 -22.18
C LYS A 54 2.37 4.73 -21.33
N PHE A 55 1.27 4.95 -20.63
CA PHE A 55 1.01 6.13 -19.80
C PHE A 55 1.13 5.84 -18.31
N SER A 56 1.85 4.77 -17.94
CA SER A 56 2.18 4.45 -16.56
C SER A 56 2.94 5.61 -15.91
N ALA A 57 2.20 6.45 -15.18
CA ALA A 57 2.72 7.52 -14.34
C ALA A 57 3.39 6.94 -13.08
N SER A 58 4.16 7.77 -12.37
CA SER A 58 4.93 7.35 -11.19
C SER A 58 4.11 6.56 -10.17
N GLY A 59 2.87 6.97 -9.88
CA GLY A 59 2.00 6.27 -8.92
C GLY A 59 1.64 4.84 -9.34
N PHE A 60 1.37 4.59 -10.63
CA PHE A 60 1.10 3.23 -11.10
C PHE A 60 2.38 2.38 -11.13
N ARG A 61 3.53 2.99 -11.47
CA ARG A 61 4.84 2.30 -11.41
C ARG A 61 5.14 1.79 -10.00
N ASP A 62 4.87 2.59 -8.97
CA ASP A 62 5.07 2.19 -7.58
C ASP A 62 4.23 0.96 -7.19
N PHE A 63 2.97 0.89 -7.64
CA PHE A 63 2.14 -0.31 -7.45
C PHE A 63 2.67 -1.51 -8.23
N THR A 64 3.11 -1.33 -9.49
CA THR A 64 3.69 -2.45 -10.26
C THR A 64 4.98 -2.98 -9.64
N ARG A 65 5.80 -2.13 -9.03
CA ARG A 65 7.01 -2.54 -8.31
C ARG A 65 6.68 -3.43 -7.12
N ILE A 66 5.64 -3.08 -6.35
CA ILE A 66 5.17 -3.86 -5.20
C ILE A 66 4.54 -5.18 -5.67
N ALA A 67 3.69 -5.14 -6.69
CA ALA A 67 3.02 -6.32 -7.26
C ALA A 67 4.00 -7.29 -7.98
N GLY A 68 5.20 -6.83 -8.33
CA GLY A 68 6.28 -7.67 -8.88
C GLY A 68 6.98 -8.58 -7.85
N SER A 69 6.55 -8.54 -6.58
CA SER A 69 7.11 -9.38 -5.50
C SER A 69 6.83 -10.87 -5.68
N ASP A 70 7.61 -11.73 -5.02
CA ASP A 70 7.48 -13.19 -5.13
C ASP A 70 6.07 -13.69 -4.74
N PRO A 71 5.37 -14.40 -5.65
CA PRO A 71 3.99 -14.82 -5.40
C PRO A 71 3.88 -15.93 -4.35
N THR A 72 4.92 -16.74 -4.14
CA THR A 72 4.90 -17.81 -3.13
C THR A 72 4.92 -17.21 -1.73
N MET A 73 5.83 -16.26 -1.49
CA MET A 73 5.96 -15.51 -0.26
C MET A 73 4.65 -14.79 0.08
N TRP A 74 4.10 -14.01 -0.85
CA TRP A 74 2.90 -13.23 -0.56
C TRP A 74 1.64 -14.07 -0.37
N ARG A 75 1.51 -15.20 -1.10
CA ARG A 75 0.49 -16.21 -0.80
C ARG A 75 0.58 -16.64 0.66
N ASP A 76 1.77 -17.02 1.11
CA ASP A 76 1.96 -17.56 2.46
C ASP A 76 1.75 -16.48 3.53
N VAL A 77 2.16 -15.23 3.28
CA VAL A 77 1.86 -14.09 4.17
C VAL A 77 0.36 -13.93 4.37
N PHE A 78 -0.43 -13.93 3.29
CA PHE A 78 -1.89 -13.78 3.39
C PHE A 78 -2.57 -14.98 4.05
N LEU A 79 -2.07 -16.20 3.82
CA LEU A 79 -2.62 -17.40 4.45
C LEU A 79 -2.32 -17.47 5.96
N ASN A 80 -1.13 -17.01 6.38
CA ASN A 80 -0.72 -17.07 7.79
C ASN A 80 -1.23 -15.89 8.64
N ASN A 81 -1.49 -14.72 8.04
CA ASN A 81 -2.04 -13.55 8.74
C ASN A 81 -3.47 -13.19 8.29
N ARG A 82 -4.25 -14.20 7.88
CA ARG A 82 -5.54 -14.04 7.20
C ARG A 82 -6.55 -13.19 7.98
N GLU A 83 -6.79 -13.53 9.24
CA GLU A 83 -7.88 -12.91 10.03
C GLU A 83 -7.64 -11.42 10.22
N VAL A 84 -6.39 -11.02 10.49
CA VAL A 84 -6.03 -9.60 10.67
C VAL A 84 -6.12 -8.84 9.35
N VAL A 85 -5.66 -9.45 8.25
CA VAL A 85 -5.75 -8.84 6.91
C VAL A 85 -7.22 -8.65 6.50
N LEU A 86 -8.10 -9.62 6.78
CA LEU A 86 -9.52 -9.51 6.46
C LEU A 86 -10.22 -8.40 7.27
N ASP A 87 -9.92 -8.24 8.57
CA ASP A 87 -10.48 -7.13 9.37
C ASP A 87 -10.07 -5.77 8.80
N LEU A 88 -8.79 -5.62 8.44
CA LEU A 88 -8.31 -4.37 7.86
C LEU A 88 -8.84 -4.12 6.45
N LEU A 89 -8.97 -5.17 5.63
CA LEU A 89 -9.56 -5.07 4.30
C LEU A 89 -11.01 -4.62 4.37
N GLN A 90 -11.79 -5.12 5.34
CA GLN A 90 -13.17 -4.70 5.55
C GLN A 90 -13.26 -3.19 5.85
N ARG A 91 -12.43 -2.69 6.77
CA ARG A 91 -12.35 -1.24 7.07
C ARG A 91 -11.97 -0.43 5.83
N PHE A 92 -10.96 -0.88 5.09
CA PHE A 92 -10.54 -0.23 3.85
C PHE A 92 -11.66 -0.19 2.80
N GLN A 93 -12.45 -1.26 2.67
CA GLN A 93 -13.60 -1.29 1.76
C GLN A 93 -14.67 -0.28 2.15
N GLU A 94 -14.95 -0.10 3.44
CA GLU A 94 -15.88 0.90 3.95
C GLU A 94 -15.41 2.32 3.61
N ASP A 95 -14.13 2.62 3.84
CA ASP A 95 -13.52 3.89 3.48
C ASP A 95 -13.59 4.16 1.98
N LEU A 96 -13.30 3.14 1.15
CA LEU A 96 -13.38 3.23 -0.30
C LEU A 96 -14.80 3.50 -0.78
N VAL A 97 -15.81 2.87 -0.17
CA VAL A 97 -17.23 3.12 -0.47
C VAL A 97 -17.62 4.56 -0.12
N ASN A 98 -17.12 5.10 1.00
CA ASN A 98 -17.37 6.49 1.38
C ASN A 98 -16.73 7.46 0.37
N MET A 99 -15.49 7.20 -0.03
CA MET A 99 -14.79 7.98 -1.06
C MET A 99 -15.53 7.95 -2.40
N GLN A 100 -16.00 6.77 -2.83
CA GLN A 100 -16.81 6.62 -4.04
C GLN A 100 -18.12 7.42 -3.96
N ARG A 101 -18.80 7.43 -2.80
CA ARG A 101 -20.03 8.19 -2.60
C ARG A 101 -19.78 9.69 -2.68
N ALA A 102 -18.71 10.19 -2.08
CA ALA A 102 -18.32 11.60 -2.16
C ALA A 102 -18.07 12.03 -3.61
N ILE A 103 -17.30 11.24 -4.38
CA ILE A 103 -17.06 11.49 -5.81
C ILE A 103 -18.39 11.54 -6.59
N ARG A 104 -19.28 10.54 -6.39
CA ARG A 104 -20.58 10.49 -7.07
C ARG A 104 -21.48 11.70 -6.77
N ARG A 105 -21.34 12.28 -5.57
CA ARG A 105 -22.14 13.43 -5.13
C ARG A 105 -21.49 14.77 -5.43
N GLY A 106 -20.24 14.78 -5.91
CA GLY A 106 -19.46 16.01 -6.07
C GLY A 106 -19.14 16.69 -4.74
N ASP A 107 -19.00 15.92 -3.66
CA ASP A 107 -18.72 16.42 -2.30
C ASP A 107 -17.24 16.79 -2.17
N GLY A 108 -16.89 17.96 -2.72
CA GLY A 108 -15.50 18.46 -2.77
C GLY A 108 -14.90 18.73 -1.39
N ASP A 109 -15.71 19.18 -0.44
CA ASP A 109 -15.26 19.50 0.92
C ASP A 109 -14.85 18.22 1.66
N PHE A 110 -15.69 17.17 1.59
CA PHE A 110 -15.32 15.87 2.17
C PHE A 110 -14.01 15.33 1.58
N LEU A 111 -13.84 15.42 0.27
CA LEU A 111 -12.62 14.97 -0.42
C LEU A 111 -11.40 15.75 0.05
N PHE A 112 -11.50 17.08 0.07
CA PHE A 112 -10.43 17.97 0.50
C PHE A 112 -10.00 17.68 1.94
N ASP A 113 -10.95 17.50 2.86
CA ASP A 113 -10.66 17.21 4.26
C ASP A 113 -9.92 15.87 4.40
N ARG A 114 -10.39 14.80 3.75
CA ARG A 114 -9.73 13.49 3.80
C ARG A 114 -8.32 13.52 3.20
N PHE A 115 -8.12 14.24 2.09
CA PHE A 115 -6.81 14.37 1.47
C PHE A 115 -5.85 15.21 2.32
N THR A 116 -6.36 16.21 3.03
CA THR A 116 -5.57 17.02 3.96
C THR A 116 -5.10 16.19 5.14
N GLU A 117 -6.00 15.42 5.76
CA GLU A 117 -5.65 14.52 6.88
C GLU A 117 -4.59 13.48 6.49
N THR A 118 -4.74 12.86 5.32
CA THR A 118 -3.76 11.86 4.85
C THR A 118 -2.41 12.48 4.48
N ARG A 119 -2.38 13.74 4.02
CA ARG A 119 -1.13 14.49 3.83
C ARG A 119 -0.41 14.73 5.16
N ASP A 120 -1.13 15.04 6.22
CA ASP A 120 -0.52 15.32 7.52
C ASP A 120 0.14 14.07 8.11
N ILE A 121 -0.43 12.88 7.89
CA ILE A 121 0.22 11.60 8.22
C ILE A 121 1.56 11.44 7.47
N ARG A 122 1.61 11.79 6.17
CA ARG A 122 2.86 11.76 5.40
C ARG A 122 3.91 12.68 6.00
N SER A 123 3.53 13.88 6.44
CA SER A 123 4.45 14.80 7.12
C SER A 123 5.08 14.14 8.36
N SER A 124 4.28 13.47 9.19
CA SER A 124 4.78 12.73 10.36
C SER A 124 5.74 11.58 9.98
N ILE A 125 5.47 10.86 8.89
CA ILE A 125 6.37 9.80 8.39
C ILE A 125 7.72 10.38 7.93
N VAL A 126 7.71 11.55 7.30
CA VAL A 126 8.93 12.27 6.88
C VAL A 126 9.73 12.72 8.11
N GLU A 127 9.07 13.30 9.11
CA GLU A 127 9.70 13.70 10.37
C GLU A 127 10.32 12.52 11.11
N ALA A 128 9.64 11.36 11.09
CA ALA A 128 10.16 10.10 11.63
C ALA A 128 11.29 9.48 10.78
N ARG A 129 11.68 10.12 9.66
CA ARG A 129 12.69 9.63 8.70
C ARG A 129 12.35 8.25 8.10
N GLN A 130 11.07 7.90 8.05
CA GLN A 130 10.55 6.64 7.49
C GLN A 130 10.07 6.78 6.04
N ALA A 131 10.15 7.98 5.47
CA ALA A 131 9.55 8.29 4.17
C ALA A 131 10.23 7.65 2.95
N GLY A 132 11.39 7.00 3.13
CA GLY A 132 12.25 6.50 2.06
C GLY A 132 12.81 7.62 1.16
N GLN A 133 13.78 7.29 0.29
CA GLN A 133 14.13 8.14 -0.86
C GLN A 133 13.45 7.57 -2.10
N PHE A 134 12.62 8.37 -2.75
CA PHE A 134 12.11 8.04 -4.08
C PHE A 134 13.24 8.25 -5.09
N ILE A 135 13.78 7.17 -5.65
CA ILE A 135 14.81 7.20 -6.69
C ILE A 135 14.09 6.83 -8.01
N PRO A 136 13.81 7.79 -8.91
CA PRO A 136 13.00 7.55 -10.11
C PRO A 136 13.70 6.69 -11.18
N THR A 137 14.98 6.39 -11.00
CA THR A 137 15.80 5.67 -11.97
C THR A 137 15.92 4.20 -11.58
N GLU A 138 14.93 3.40 -11.96
CA GLU A 138 15.13 1.96 -12.10
C GLU A 138 15.91 1.73 -13.41
N GLY A 139 17.24 1.57 -13.30
CA GLY A 139 18.15 1.14 -14.38
C GLY A 139 19.14 2.19 -14.89
N GLU A 140 20.44 1.97 -14.62
CA GLU A 140 21.47 1.90 -15.67
C GLU A 140 21.76 0.42 -15.94
#